data_AF-A0A1Y1RAM1-F1
#
_entry.id   AF-A0A1Y1RAM1-F1
#
_cell.length_a   1.000
_cell.length_b   1.000
_cell.length_c   1.000
_cell.angle_alpha   90.00
_cell.angle_beta   90.00
_cell.angle_gamma   90.00
#
_symmetry.space_group_name_H-M   'P 1'
#
loop_
_entity.id
_entity.type
_entity.pdbx_description
1 polymer ?
#
loop_
_entity_poly.entity_id
_entity_poly.type
_entity_poly.pdbx_seq_one_letter_code
_entity_poly.pdbx_strand_id
1 'polypeptide(L)'
;MEDLLGSLSTYGYIALFLYSLGGGFFGLIAAGALSYLGKMDISISIGVAAAANYLGDMLLFYMARYNRQMIMPYMRNHRRKLALSHLL
;
A
#
# COMPACT_ATOMS: atom_id res chain seq x y z
N MET A 1 27.53 -12.81 11.05
CA MET A 1 26.78 -11.70 11.68
C MET A 1 26.32 -10.69 10.64
N GLU A 2 27.08 -10.46 9.55
CA GLU A 2 26.67 -9.63 8.41
C GLU A 2 25.54 -10.25 7.57
N ASP A 3 25.54 -11.58 7.38
CA ASP A 3 24.49 -12.27 6.59
C ASP A 3 23.07 -12.17 7.16
N LEU A 4 22.94 -12.13 8.50
CA LEU A 4 21.64 -11.96 9.15
C LEU A 4 21.10 -10.53 9.00
N LEU A 5 21.98 -9.52 8.95
CA LEU A 5 21.59 -8.13 8.77
C LEU A 5 21.20 -7.84 7.31
N GLY A 6 21.93 -8.41 6.34
CA GLY A 6 21.57 -8.32 4.92
C GLY A 6 20.23 -9.00 4.61
N SER A 7 19.98 -10.17 5.22
CA SER A 7 18.71 -10.89 5.12
C SER A 7 17.56 -10.06 5.72
N LEU A 8 17.70 -9.55 6.94
CA LEU A 8 16.64 -8.80 7.61
C LEU A 8 16.27 -7.50 6.88
N SER A 9 17.25 -6.79 6.33
CA SER A 9 16.98 -5.56 5.57
C SER A 9 16.24 -5.87 4.26
N THR A 10 16.70 -6.87 3.51
CA THR A 10 16.09 -7.25 2.22
C THR A 10 14.67 -7.79 2.38
N TYR A 11 14.46 -8.70 3.34
CA TYR A 11 13.12 -9.24 3.62
C TYR A 11 12.20 -8.21 4.27
N GLY A 12 12.74 -7.24 5.01
CA GLY A 12 11.99 -6.11 5.57
C GLY A 12 11.30 -5.27 4.50
N TYR A 13 11.99 -4.95 3.40
CA TYR A 13 11.38 -4.20 2.29
C TYR A 13 10.31 -5.01 1.54
N ILE A 14 10.53 -6.31 1.35
CA ILE A 14 9.54 -7.19 0.70
C ILE A 14 8.27 -7.29 1.57
N ALA A 15 8.44 -7.49 2.89
CA ALA A 15 7.33 -7.53 3.83
C ALA A 15 6.57 -6.20 3.85
N LEU A 16 7.29 -5.07 3.89
CA LEU A 16 6.70 -3.73 3.82
C LEU A 16 5.91 -3.53 2.53
N PHE A 17 6.47 -3.95 1.39
CA PHE A 17 5.81 -3.85 0.08
C PHE A 17 4.47 -4.58 0.09
N LEU A 18 4.47 -5.87 0.49
CA LEU A 18 3.26 -6.68 0.50
C LEU A 18 2.19 -6.14 1.47
N TYR A 19 2.60 -5.69 2.66
CA TYR A 19 1.67 -5.09 3.62
C TYR A 19 1.11 -3.75 3.14
N SER A 20 1.90 -2.99 2.38
CA SER A 20 1.52 -1.67 1.89
C SER A 20 0.63 -1.71 0.64
N LEU A 21 0.51 -2.85 -0.06
CA LEU A 21 -0.40 -3.00 -1.21
C LEU A 21 -1.87 -2.68 -0.88
N GLY A 22 -2.29 -2.82 0.38
CA GLY A 22 -3.66 -2.51 0.82
C GLY A 22 -3.75 -1.32 1.77
N GLY A 23 -2.69 -0.52 1.93
CA GLY A 23 -2.63 0.54 2.95
C GLY A 23 -2.37 0.03 4.37
N GLY A 24 -1.64 -1.07 4.54
CA GLY A 24 -1.38 -1.70 5.84
C GLY A 24 -0.61 -0.81 6.83
N PHE A 25 -1.33 -0.14 7.72
CA PHE A 25 -0.79 0.78 8.74
C PHE A 25 0.28 0.16 9.65
N PHE A 26 0.05 -1.07 10.14
CA PHE A 26 1.00 -1.75 11.03
C PHE A 26 2.34 -2.04 10.35
N GLY A 27 2.33 -2.30 9.03
CA GLY A 27 3.55 -2.48 8.25
C GLY A 27 4.38 -1.20 8.18
N LEU A 28 3.73 -0.04 8.00
CA LEU A 28 4.41 1.26 8.03
C LEU A 28 5.01 1.58 9.39
N ILE A 29 4.28 1.34 10.50
CA ILE A 29 4.84 1.55 11.84
C ILE A 29 6.07 0.66 12.06
N ALA A 30 5.96 -0.62 11.71
CA ALA A 30 7.07 -1.56 11.89
C ALA A 30 8.29 -1.16 11.07
N ALA A 31 8.12 -0.73 9.82
CA ALA A 31 9.20 -0.21 8.98
C ALA A 31 9.79 1.09 9.53
N GLY A 32 8.97 1.99 10.08
CA GLY A 32 9.43 3.20 10.76
C GLY A 32 10.28 2.89 11.99
N ALA A 33 9.85 1.96 12.82
CA ALA A 33 10.60 1.49 13.98
C ALA A 33 11.92 0.81 13.57
N LEU A 34 11.89 -0.07 12.55
CA LEU A 34 13.10 -0.73 12.02
C LEU A 34 14.07 0.26 11.37
N SER A 35 13.56 1.32 10.76
CA SER A 35 14.38 2.38 10.20
C SER A 35 15.05 3.22 11.30
N TYR A 36 14.32 3.54 12.36
CA TYR A 36 14.89 4.21 13.54
C TYR A 36 15.99 3.39 14.21
N LEU A 37 15.84 2.05 14.23
CA LEU A 37 16.87 1.12 14.75
C LEU A 37 18.06 0.91 13.80
N GLY A 38 18.11 1.60 12.65
CA GLY A 38 19.17 1.47 11.66
C GLY A 38 19.20 0.13 10.91
N LYS A 39 18.09 -0.63 10.92
CA LYS A 39 17.97 -1.91 10.21
C LYS A 39 17.44 -1.74 8.78
N MET A 40 16.74 -0.65 8.54
CA MET A 40 16.21 -0.25 7.23
C MET A 40 16.51 1.23 6.99
N ASP A 41 16.58 1.61 5.72
CA ASP A 41 16.66 3.00 5.31
C ASP A 41 15.25 3.56 5.21
N ILE A 42 15.01 4.71 5.86
CA ILE A 42 13.69 5.33 5.90
C ILE A 42 13.25 5.85 4.51
N SER A 43 14.19 6.34 3.71
CA SER A 43 13.91 6.86 2.37
C SER A 43 13.50 5.74 1.43
N ILE A 44 14.21 4.61 1.49
CA ILE A 44 13.83 3.40 0.73
C ILE A 44 12.50 2.86 1.22
N SER A 45 12.27 2.83 2.54
CA SER A 45 11.01 2.36 3.12
C SER A 45 9.82 3.19 2.65
N ILE A 46 9.95 4.53 2.64
CA ILE A 46 8.91 5.43 2.12
C ILE A 46 8.68 5.18 0.62
N GLY A 47 9.74 5.06 -0.17
CA GLY A 47 9.65 4.80 -1.60
C GLY A 47 8.92 3.47 -1.92
N VAL A 48 9.29 2.40 -1.22
CA VAL A 48 8.67 1.07 -1.36
C VAL A 48 7.20 1.10 -0.92
N ALA A 49 6.89 1.72 0.22
CA ALA A 49 5.52 1.82 0.72
C ALA A 49 4.61 2.64 -0.20
N ALA A 50 5.13 3.74 -0.77
CA ALA A 50 4.41 4.57 -1.73
C ALA A 50 4.14 3.82 -3.05
N ALA A 51 5.15 3.15 -3.60
CA ALA A 51 5.01 2.36 -4.83
C ALA A 51 4.02 1.20 -4.65
N ALA A 52 4.10 0.51 -3.51
CA ALA A 52 3.18 -0.57 -3.15
C ALA A 52 1.73 -0.07 -3.05
N ASN A 53 1.48 1.01 -2.29
CA ASN A 53 0.14 1.58 -2.17
C ASN A 53 -0.42 1.99 -3.53
N TYR A 54 0.39 2.68 -4.35
CA TYR A 54 -0.03 3.07 -5.69
C TYR A 54 -0.40 1.87 -6.57
N LEU A 55 0.42 0.81 -6.59
CA LEU A 55 0.12 -0.41 -7.33
C LEU A 55 -1.15 -1.10 -6.81
N GLY A 56 -1.32 -1.13 -5.49
CA GLY A 56 -2.51 -1.63 -4.82
C GLY A 56 -3.78 -0.93 -5.25
N ASP A 57 -3.77 0.41 -5.20
CA ASP A 57 -4.88 1.24 -5.64
C ASP A 57 -5.22 1.04 -7.12
N MET A 58 -4.19 0.95 -7.98
CA MET A 58 -4.39 0.63 -9.40
C MET A 58 -5.05 -0.74 -9.58
N LEU A 59 -4.62 -1.75 -8.82
CA LEU A 59 -5.18 -3.10 -8.89
C LEU A 59 -6.65 -3.12 -8.43
N LEU A 60 -6.96 -2.48 -7.31
CA LEU A 60 -8.33 -2.33 -6.82
C LEU A 60 -9.20 -1.54 -7.80
N PHE A 61 -8.68 -0.47 -8.39
CA PHE A 61 -9.36 0.30 -9.43
C PHE A 61 -9.68 -0.56 -10.66
N TYR A 62 -8.71 -1.35 -11.13
CA TYR A 62 -8.91 -2.25 -12.26
C TYR A 62 -9.95 -3.34 -11.94
N MET A 63 -9.85 -3.98 -10.76
CA MET A 63 -10.86 -4.95 -10.32
C MET A 63 -12.25 -4.31 -10.28
N ALA A 64 -12.36 -3.10 -9.75
CA ALA A 64 -13.63 -2.38 -9.67
C ALA A 64 -14.20 -2.03 -11.05
N ARG A 65 -13.33 -1.64 -11.98
CA ARG A 65 -13.70 -1.28 -13.34
C ARG A 65 -14.26 -2.46 -14.14
N TYR A 66 -13.72 -3.67 -13.95
CA TYR A 66 -14.15 -4.87 -14.67
C TYR A 66 -15.27 -5.64 -13.96
N ASN A 67 -15.33 -5.62 -12.62
CA ASN A 67 -16.38 -6.30 -11.84
C ASN A 67 -17.54 -5.37 -11.45
N ARG A 68 -18.06 -4.61 -12.43
CA ARG A 68 -19.08 -3.57 -12.16
C ARG A 68 -20.34 -4.12 -11.52
N GLN A 69 -20.79 -5.32 -11.89
CA GLN A 69 -22.00 -5.93 -11.33
C GLN A 69 -21.88 -6.16 -9.81
N MET A 70 -20.68 -6.49 -9.34
CA MET A 70 -20.40 -6.72 -7.92
C MET A 70 -20.26 -5.41 -7.15
N ILE A 71 -19.67 -4.37 -7.76
CA ILE A 71 -19.34 -3.11 -7.06
C ILE A 71 -20.47 -2.07 -7.14
N MET A 72 -21.28 -2.07 -8.19
CA MET A 72 -22.35 -1.08 -8.39
C MET A 72 -23.37 -1.00 -7.23
N PRO A 73 -23.75 -2.10 -6.54
CA PRO A 73 -24.57 -2.04 -5.33
C PRO A 73 -23.93 -1.21 -4.21
N TYR A 74 -22.63 -1.37 -3.96
CA TYR A 74 -21.89 -0.61 -2.94
C TYR A 74 -21.76 0.87 -3.30
N MET A 75 -21.60 1.17 -4.59
CA MET A 75 -21.53 2.57 -5.07
C MET A 75 -22.89 3.26 -5.11
N ARG A 76 -24.01 2.51 -5.06
CA ARG A 76 -25.36 3.06 -5.11
C ARG A 76 -25.64 4.01 -3.95
N ASN A 77 -25.09 3.73 -2.78
CA ASN A 77 -25.20 4.58 -1.58
C ASN A 77 -24.34 5.85 -1.67
N HIS A 78 -23.44 5.94 -2.65
CA HIS A 78 -22.46 7.02 -2.80
C HIS A 78 -22.62 7.81 -4.10
N ARG A 79 -23.73 7.61 -4.85
CA ARG A 79 -23.95 8.22 -6.18
C ARG A 79 -23.81 9.74 -6.23
N ARG A 80 -24.26 10.45 -5.18
CA ARG A 80 -24.11 11.92 -5.10
C ARG A 80 -22.64 12.35 -5.02
N LYS A 81 -21.81 11.61 -4.28
CA LYS A 81 -20.37 11.89 -4.14
C LYS A 81 -19.63 11.62 -5.46
N LEU A 82 -20.03 10.57 -6.18
CA LEU A 82 -19.46 10.25 -7.49
C LEU A 82 -19.84 11.27 -8.57
N ALA A 83 -21.09 11.75 -8.55
CA ALA A 83 -21.54 12.79 -9.46
C ALA A 83 -20.79 14.12 -9.23
N LEU A 84 -20.54 14.48 -7.96
CA LEU A 84 -19.74 15.66 -7.61
C LEU A 84 -18.29 15.53 -8.12
N SER A 85 -17.69 14.34 -8.02
CA SER A 85 -16.34 14.08 -8.54
C SER A 85 -16.24 14.13 -10.06
N HIS A 86 -17.35 14.09 -10.80
CA HIS A 86 -17.35 14.28 -12.27
C HIS A 86 -17.48 15.75 -12.68
N LEU A 87 -17.88 16.63 -11.76
CA LEU A 87 -18.04 18.07 -11.98
C LEU A 87 -16.78 18.87 -11.59
N LEU A 88 -15.93 18.30 -10.74
CA LEU A 88 -14.62 18.82 -10.33
C LEU A 88 -13.53 18.24 -11.24
#